data_AF-A0A9D4UZW2-F1
#
_entry.id   AF-A0A9D4UZW2-F1
#
_cell.length_a   1.000
_cell.length_b   1.000
_cell.length_c   1.000
_cell.angle_alpha   90.00
_cell.angle_beta   90.00
_cell.angle_gamma   90.00
#
_symmetry.space_group_name_H-M   'P 1'
#
loop_
_entity.id
_entity.type
_entity.pdbx_description
1 polymer ?
#
loop_
_entity_poly.entity_id
_entity_poly.type
_entity_poly.pdbx_seq_one_letter_code
_entity_poly.pdbx_strand_id
1 'polypeptide(L)'
;MSNCNKKRHVSFHSFSSSTNALDNNQGASVPQPAFNRAPERRADSIWLSEVFSTSALIIPFLGSKSLVKSGEPVLLPSKNLPKGERLKSACIKQPIFLGLRETSNEPLFAVEVSSVCREHLSSELWPEGCEWVDLRSYASELKSNDAGLLAYARGLVEWHMRNRFCSCCGGEMEFKEGGHSLQCSSRECGSSIYPRLDPAVIVLVTCGEYLLLGRQSRWKPGRYSLLAGFVEVGETFETAAAREIQEESGIKVKLDGLRYIASQPWPFPQSLMVGFMAEAEEKQLSFPKFVDDVVPVGNEGLRVLMENTKLPTIAVDTKELEDARWIHRSYLKAVLQNQPLNGNRPFSVPGSHAVANFLMQWWISYQKNTEWGGDEVSSVEIDEGVFKYILIRVSDGKGNQKLVVRGNKRMSYHADIFNHTTDKLRALKLQVEVLGGGRIDHHVTERVILVYGFSQAYGQANHAVTVALLKQWFPFHTISFDWDGY
;
A
#
# COMPACT_ATOMS: atom_id res chain seq x y z
N MET A 1 4.34 50.28 -13.76
CA MET A 1 3.36 49.84 -12.73
C MET A 1 4.13 49.35 -11.53
N SER A 2 4.29 50.23 -10.54
CA SER A 2 5.06 50.04 -9.32
C SER A 2 4.20 49.46 -8.20
N ASN A 3 4.85 48.71 -7.29
CA ASN A 3 4.40 48.29 -5.96
C ASN A 3 3.45 47.09 -5.87
N CYS A 4 4.04 45.89 -5.75
CA CYS A 4 3.47 44.82 -4.93
C CYS A 4 4.55 44.24 -4.01
N ASN A 5 5.00 45.03 -3.05
CA ASN A 5 5.82 44.58 -1.92
C ASN A 5 5.28 45.20 -0.64
N LYS A 6 4.23 44.59 -0.08
CA LYS A 6 3.84 44.74 1.33
C LYS A 6 3.43 43.37 1.85
N LYS A 7 4.37 42.69 2.53
CA LYS A 7 4.07 41.55 3.39
C LYS A 7 3.14 42.03 4.51
N ARG A 8 1.85 41.70 4.43
CA ARG A 8 0.96 41.75 5.60
C ARG A 8 1.11 40.42 6.32
N HIS A 9 1.61 40.47 7.55
CA HIS A 9 1.48 39.36 8.50
C HIS A 9 -0.01 39.14 8.77
N VAL A 10 -0.57 38.11 8.18
CA VAL A 10 -1.86 37.56 8.61
C VAL A 10 -1.52 36.50 9.65
N SER A 11 -1.84 36.81 10.91
CA SER A 11 -1.83 35.85 12.01
C SER A 11 -2.85 34.75 11.70
N PHE A 12 -2.36 33.56 11.36
CA PHE A 12 -3.20 32.37 11.30
C PHE A 12 -3.58 32.01 12.74
N HIS A 13 -4.87 32.18 13.07
CA HIS A 13 -5.45 31.49 14.21
C HIS A 13 -5.31 29.99 13.97
N SER A 14 -4.60 29.32 14.87
CA SER A 14 -4.52 27.86 14.94
C SER A 14 -5.92 27.29 15.10
N PHE A 15 -6.48 26.75 14.02
CA PHE A 15 -7.59 25.82 14.14
C PHE A 15 -7.05 24.54 14.79
N SER A 16 -7.27 24.41 16.10
CA SER A 16 -7.12 23.14 16.80
C SER A 16 -8.26 22.22 16.38
N SER A 17 -8.16 21.61 15.20
CA SER A 17 -8.92 20.40 14.93
C SER A 17 -8.30 19.30 15.80
N SER A 18 -9.06 18.79 16.76
CA SER A 18 -8.70 17.66 17.61
C SER A 18 -8.44 16.41 16.76
N THR A 19 -7.22 16.25 16.26
CA THR A 19 -6.73 15.07 15.54
C THR A 19 -6.15 14.05 16.51
N ASN A 20 -6.92 13.62 17.51
CA ASN A 20 -6.49 12.58 18.46
C ASN A 20 -6.41 11.16 17.84
N ALA A 21 -6.66 11.01 16.54
CA ALA A 21 -6.63 9.71 15.84
C ALA A 21 -5.35 9.44 15.03
N LEU A 22 -4.43 10.41 14.90
CA LEU A 22 -3.19 10.24 14.14
C LEU A 22 -2.00 9.75 15.00
N ASP A 23 -2.05 9.91 16.32
CA ASP A 23 -0.91 9.64 17.22
C ASP A 23 -0.69 8.16 17.58
N ASN A 24 -1.65 7.27 17.26
CA ASN A 24 -1.54 5.84 17.62
C ASN A 24 -0.87 4.96 16.55
N ASN A 25 -0.40 5.53 15.43
CA ASN A 25 0.12 4.74 14.31
C ASN A 25 1.67 4.68 14.29
N GLN A 26 2.28 4.30 15.42
CA GLN A 26 3.74 4.26 15.60
C GLN A 26 4.49 3.25 14.70
N GLY A 27 3.79 2.46 13.88
CA GLY A 27 4.38 1.37 13.09
C GLY A 27 4.49 1.59 11.58
N ALA A 28 3.74 2.52 11.00
CA ALA A 28 3.73 2.75 9.56
C ALA A 28 3.85 4.25 9.27
N SER A 29 4.86 4.66 8.51
CA SER A 29 4.98 6.02 8.00
C SER A 29 5.42 5.97 6.54
N VAL A 30 4.92 6.92 5.74
CA VAL A 30 5.41 7.09 4.39
C VAL A 30 6.88 7.56 4.47
N PRO A 31 7.81 6.94 3.73
CA PRO A 31 9.22 7.36 3.68
C PRO A 31 9.41 8.86 3.54
N GLN A 32 10.17 9.45 4.45
CA GLN A 32 10.59 10.86 4.39
C GLN A 32 12.11 10.95 4.40
N PRO A 33 12.72 11.74 3.51
CA PRO A 33 14.16 11.95 3.56
C PRO A 33 14.59 12.71 4.83
N ALA A 34 15.63 12.22 5.51
CA ALA A 34 16.22 12.88 6.68
C ALA A 34 17.39 13.81 6.29
N PHE A 35 17.08 14.91 5.60
CA PHE A 35 18.04 15.97 5.26
C PHE A 35 17.36 17.32 5.09
N ASN A 36 18.07 18.42 5.35
CA ASN A 36 17.60 19.77 5.09
C ASN A 36 17.78 20.11 3.60
N ARG A 37 16.70 20.42 2.88
CA ARG A 37 16.76 20.77 1.44
C ARG A 37 17.52 22.05 1.11
N ALA A 38 17.80 22.91 2.11
CA ALA A 38 18.61 24.13 2.02
C ALA A 38 18.38 24.98 0.75
N PRO A 39 17.12 25.39 0.46
CA PRO A 39 16.80 26.10 -0.78
C PRO A 39 17.58 27.41 -0.97
N GLU A 40 17.95 28.08 0.12
CA GLU A 40 18.75 29.31 0.12
C GLU A 40 20.15 29.13 -0.46
N ARG A 41 20.68 27.91 -0.51
CA ARG A 41 22.00 27.59 -1.09
C ARG A 41 21.97 27.32 -2.60
N ARG A 42 20.79 27.13 -3.18
CA ARG A 42 20.63 26.68 -4.58
C ARG A 42 21.13 27.71 -5.60
N ALA A 43 20.97 29.00 -5.31
CA ALA A 43 21.42 30.09 -6.17
C ALA A 43 22.93 30.38 -6.07
N ASP A 44 23.60 29.89 -5.02
CA ASP A 44 25.00 30.20 -4.74
C ASP A 44 25.93 29.25 -5.52
N SER A 45 26.14 29.54 -6.80
CA SER A 45 26.98 28.72 -7.68
C SER A 45 28.43 28.61 -7.22
N ILE A 46 28.94 29.62 -6.51
CA ILE A 46 30.32 29.63 -5.99
C ILE A 46 30.41 28.61 -4.85
N TRP A 47 29.53 28.72 -3.86
CA TRP A 47 29.46 27.78 -2.75
C TRP A 47 29.22 26.35 -3.23
N LEU A 48 28.29 26.14 -4.17
CA LEU A 48 27.99 24.82 -4.74
C LEU A 48 29.23 24.18 -5.38
N SER A 49 29.98 24.94 -6.17
CA SER A 49 31.22 24.46 -6.79
C SER A 49 32.32 24.16 -5.77
N GLU A 50 32.45 24.99 -4.74
CA GLU A 50 33.42 24.81 -3.66
C GLU A 50 33.14 23.54 -2.87
N VAL A 51 31.90 23.37 -2.39
CA VAL A 51 31.56 22.21 -1.56
C VAL A 51 31.56 20.91 -2.36
N PHE A 52 31.14 20.94 -3.62
CA PHE A 52 31.22 19.78 -4.50
C PHE A 52 32.67 19.33 -4.74
N SER A 53 33.64 20.24 -4.70
CA SER A 53 35.04 19.90 -4.92
C SER A 53 35.78 19.42 -3.66
N THR A 54 35.22 19.66 -2.47
CA THR A 54 35.94 19.55 -1.21
C THR A 54 35.32 18.58 -0.21
N SER A 55 34.00 18.67 0.01
CA SER A 55 33.32 18.06 1.16
C SER A 55 32.02 17.35 0.85
N ALA A 56 31.51 17.44 -0.39
CA ALA A 56 30.24 16.83 -0.75
C ALA A 56 30.29 15.29 -0.76
N LEU A 57 29.14 14.70 -0.44
CA LEU A 57 28.82 13.30 -0.68
C LEU A 57 27.93 13.19 -1.92
N ILE A 58 28.25 12.25 -2.80
CA ILE A 58 27.50 12.00 -4.04
C ILE A 58 26.68 10.72 -3.93
N ILE A 59 25.48 10.77 -4.52
CA ILE A 59 24.59 9.65 -4.75
C ILE A 59 24.59 9.36 -6.25
N PRO A 60 25.24 8.26 -6.68
CA PRO A 60 25.39 7.97 -8.09
C PRO A 60 24.16 7.24 -8.66
N PHE A 61 23.76 7.62 -9.87
CA PHE A 61 22.66 7.02 -10.62
C PHE A 61 23.12 6.55 -11.99
N LEU A 62 22.81 5.30 -12.36
CA LEU A 62 23.05 4.76 -13.69
C LEU A 62 21.72 4.62 -14.41
N GLY A 63 21.37 5.63 -15.21
CA GLY A 63 20.01 5.79 -15.71
C GLY A 63 19.03 5.84 -14.54
N SER A 64 18.08 4.89 -14.49
CA SER A 64 17.09 4.80 -13.40
C SER A 64 17.54 3.98 -12.18
N LYS A 65 18.77 3.44 -12.17
CA LYS A 65 19.26 2.56 -11.11
C LYS A 65 20.00 3.33 -10.03
N SER A 66 19.78 2.93 -8.78
CA SER A 66 20.48 3.43 -7.60
C SER A 66 21.59 2.46 -7.18
N LEU A 67 22.70 2.99 -6.69
CA LEU A 67 23.77 2.18 -6.12
C LEU A 67 23.52 1.94 -4.63
N VAL A 68 23.50 0.68 -4.23
CA VAL A 68 23.27 0.25 -2.84
C VAL A 68 24.35 -0.72 -2.39
N LYS A 69 24.56 -0.81 -1.07
CA LYS A 69 25.41 -1.82 -0.43
C LYS A 69 24.78 -2.21 0.89
N SER A 70 24.56 -3.51 1.10
CA SER A 70 24.00 -4.05 2.35
C SER A 70 22.70 -3.37 2.81
N GLY A 71 21.79 -3.04 1.88
CA GLY A 71 20.52 -2.39 2.22
C GLY A 71 20.62 -0.88 2.49
N GLU A 72 21.75 -0.24 2.17
CA GLU A 72 21.98 1.20 2.36
C GLU A 72 22.41 1.89 1.06
N PRO A 73 22.07 3.18 0.86
CA PRO A 73 22.54 3.95 -0.28
C PRO A 73 24.04 4.16 -0.19
N VAL A 74 24.75 3.97 -1.31
CA VAL A 74 26.19 4.26 -1.35
C VAL A 74 26.39 5.77 -1.50
N LEU A 75 27.03 6.37 -0.50
CA LEU A 75 27.46 7.77 -0.50
C LEU A 75 28.96 7.83 -0.75
N LEU A 76 29.39 8.42 -1.87
CA LEU A 76 30.81 8.53 -2.19
C LEU A 76 31.31 9.96 -1.90
N PRO A 77 32.51 10.14 -1.32
CA PRO A 77 33.11 11.47 -1.25
C PRO A 77 33.39 12.00 -2.65
N SER A 78 32.85 13.17 -2.98
CA SER A 78 33.09 13.86 -4.26
C SER A 78 34.57 14.06 -4.58
N LYS A 79 35.41 14.29 -3.57
CA LYS A 79 36.88 14.43 -3.71
C LYS A 79 37.58 13.18 -4.28
N ASN A 80 36.94 12.00 -4.17
CA ASN A 80 37.46 10.73 -4.68
C ASN A 80 37.12 10.52 -6.15
N LEU A 81 36.31 11.39 -6.76
CA LEU A 81 36.01 11.33 -8.19
C LEU A 81 37.28 11.53 -9.03
N PRO A 82 37.47 10.77 -10.12
CA PRO A 82 38.65 10.91 -10.97
C PRO A 82 38.82 12.33 -11.52
N LYS A 83 40.03 12.88 -11.40
CA LYS A 83 40.36 14.23 -11.88
C LYS A 83 41.08 14.15 -13.24
N GLY A 84 40.47 14.70 -14.30
CA GLY A 84 41.09 14.83 -15.64
C GLY A 84 40.10 15.17 -16.77
N GLU A 85 40.54 15.85 -17.84
CA GLU A 85 39.67 16.35 -18.95
C GLU A 85 38.89 15.26 -19.70
N ARG A 86 39.48 14.06 -19.86
CA ARG A 86 38.82 12.91 -20.52
C ARG A 86 37.71 12.24 -19.68
N LEU A 87 37.72 12.41 -18.35
CA LEU A 87 36.71 11.87 -17.42
C LEU A 87 35.66 12.94 -17.03
N LYS A 88 36.08 14.22 -16.95
CA LYS A 88 35.21 15.38 -16.68
C LYS A 88 34.08 15.57 -17.70
N SER A 89 34.29 15.18 -18.96
CA SER A 89 33.31 15.32 -20.04
C SER A 89 32.47 14.05 -20.27
N ALA A 90 32.99 12.88 -19.89
CA ALA A 90 32.38 11.58 -20.21
C ALA A 90 31.59 10.94 -19.06
N CYS A 91 31.85 11.30 -17.78
CA CYS A 91 31.40 10.48 -16.66
C CYS A 91 30.39 11.05 -15.68
N ILE A 92 30.36 12.36 -15.44
CA ILE A 92 29.42 12.96 -14.49
C ILE A 92 28.77 14.13 -15.18
N LYS A 93 27.50 13.98 -15.52
CA LYS A 93 26.70 15.09 -16.04
C LYS A 93 26.19 15.91 -14.84
N GLN A 94 26.53 17.19 -14.85
CA GLN A 94 26.12 18.29 -13.96
C GLN A 94 25.50 17.86 -12.61
N PRO A 95 26.21 17.98 -11.47
CA PRO A 95 25.74 17.51 -10.18
C PRO A 95 24.52 18.30 -9.68
N ILE A 96 23.52 17.59 -9.14
CA ILE A 96 22.28 18.17 -8.61
C ILE A 96 22.39 18.26 -7.10
N PHE A 97 22.30 19.46 -6.54
CA PHE A 97 22.30 19.67 -5.10
C PHE A 97 21.01 19.15 -4.49
N LEU A 98 21.10 18.24 -3.52
CA LEU A 98 19.94 17.68 -2.84
C LEU A 98 19.61 18.47 -1.58
N GLY A 99 20.63 18.81 -0.79
CA GLY A 99 20.52 19.44 0.51
C GLY A 99 21.72 19.15 1.41
N LEU A 100 21.52 19.28 2.72
CA LEU A 100 22.52 19.09 3.77
C LEU A 100 22.04 17.98 4.72
N ARG A 101 22.90 17.02 5.06
CA ARG A 101 22.59 16.01 6.07
C ARG A 101 22.27 16.69 7.41
N GLU A 102 21.18 16.31 8.06
CA GLU A 102 20.73 16.96 9.31
C GLU A 102 21.75 16.88 10.44
N THR A 103 22.45 15.74 10.57
CA THR A 103 23.36 15.50 11.71
C THR A 103 24.77 16.03 11.48
N SER A 104 25.28 15.95 10.26
CA SER A 104 26.68 16.29 9.93
C SER A 104 26.84 17.57 9.11
N ASN A 105 25.73 18.12 8.59
CA ASN A 105 25.71 19.26 7.68
C ASN A 105 26.52 19.04 6.38
N GLU A 106 26.82 17.78 6.03
CA GLU A 106 27.51 17.41 4.80
C GLU A 106 26.63 17.67 3.57
N PRO A 107 27.13 18.34 2.53
CA PRO A 107 26.39 18.57 1.30
C PRO A 107 26.15 17.28 0.52
N LEU A 108 24.90 17.05 0.12
CA LEU A 108 24.47 15.91 -0.66
C LEU A 108 24.22 16.32 -2.11
N PHE A 109 24.74 15.54 -3.06
CA PHE A 109 24.50 15.72 -4.49
C PHE A 109 24.06 14.42 -5.15
N ALA A 110 23.15 14.49 -6.12
CA ALA A 110 22.89 13.39 -7.04
C ALA A 110 23.69 13.60 -8.33
N VAL A 111 24.21 12.51 -8.88
CA VAL A 111 24.98 12.53 -10.13
C VAL A 111 24.53 11.41 -11.06
N GLU A 112 24.25 11.74 -12.33
CA GLU A 112 24.11 10.72 -13.36
C GLU A 112 25.51 10.30 -13.81
N VAL A 113 25.77 8.99 -13.72
CA VAL A 113 26.98 8.37 -14.24
C VAL A 113 26.68 7.70 -15.58
N SER A 114 27.50 7.98 -16.59
CA SER A 114 27.31 7.37 -17.90
C SER A 114 27.66 5.88 -17.87
N SER A 115 27.09 5.10 -18.80
CA SER A 115 27.38 3.67 -18.94
C SER A 115 28.87 3.38 -19.21
N VAL A 116 29.58 4.30 -19.87
CA VAL A 116 31.03 4.20 -20.11
C VAL A 116 31.80 4.16 -18.79
N CYS A 117 31.27 4.77 -17.75
CA CYS A 117 31.91 4.87 -16.44
C CYS A 117 31.61 3.67 -15.56
N ARG A 118 30.59 2.88 -15.90
CA ARG A 118 30.36 1.57 -15.28
C ARG A 118 31.50 0.59 -15.58
N GLU A 119 32.06 0.66 -16.80
CA GLU A 119 33.13 -0.24 -17.26
C GLU A 119 34.53 0.31 -16.99
N HIS A 120 34.69 1.64 -16.91
CA HIS A 120 36.00 2.30 -16.76
C HIS A 120 36.29 2.86 -15.36
N LEU A 121 35.27 3.06 -14.50
CA LEU A 121 35.50 3.31 -13.08
C LEU A 121 35.70 1.94 -12.42
N SER A 122 36.97 1.58 -12.24
CA SER A 122 37.44 0.35 -11.59
C SER A 122 36.75 0.10 -10.24
N SER A 123 36.96 -1.11 -9.71
CA SER A 123 36.70 -1.50 -8.31
C SER A 123 37.30 -0.56 -7.25
N GLU A 124 38.03 0.50 -7.64
CA GLU A 124 38.63 1.50 -6.75
C GLU A 124 37.66 2.62 -6.36
N LEU A 125 36.67 2.97 -7.20
CA LEU A 125 35.67 4.00 -6.85
C LEU A 125 34.44 3.40 -6.17
N TRP A 126 34.05 2.20 -6.60
CA TRP A 126 32.87 1.52 -6.09
C TRP A 126 33.27 0.62 -4.90
N PRO A 127 32.66 0.78 -3.71
CA PRO A 127 32.92 -0.13 -2.61
C PRO A 127 32.63 -1.57 -3.03
N GLU A 128 33.51 -2.50 -2.67
CA GLU A 128 33.30 -3.93 -2.93
C GLU A 128 31.94 -4.40 -2.37
N GLY A 129 31.21 -5.21 -3.15
CA GLY A 129 29.88 -5.69 -2.79
C GLY A 129 28.72 -4.71 -3.02
N CYS A 130 28.92 -3.64 -3.79
CA CYS A 130 27.83 -2.75 -4.20
C CYS A 130 27.01 -3.31 -5.38
N GLU A 131 25.73 -2.94 -5.45
CA GLU A 131 24.81 -3.39 -6.48
C GLU A 131 24.00 -2.23 -7.07
N TRP A 132 23.74 -2.28 -8.38
CA TRP A 132 22.87 -1.34 -9.07
C TRP A 132 21.44 -1.87 -9.13
N VAL A 133 20.55 -1.28 -8.32
CA VAL A 133 19.18 -1.78 -8.14
C VAL A 133 18.14 -0.85 -8.75
N ASP A 134 17.02 -1.41 -9.19
CA ASP A 134 15.83 -0.61 -9.44
C ASP A 134 15.14 -0.25 -8.13
N LEU A 135 15.12 1.05 -7.82
CA LEU A 135 14.59 1.57 -6.56
C LEU A 135 13.13 1.17 -6.32
N ARG A 136 12.30 1.06 -7.36
CA ARG A 136 10.88 0.67 -7.19
C ARG A 136 10.74 -0.74 -6.62
N SER A 137 11.58 -1.65 -7.10
CA SER A 137 11.60 -3.05 -6.64
C SER A 137 12.34 -3.26 -5.32
N TYR A 138 13.33 -2.41 -5.01
CA TYR A 138 14.24 -2.58 -3.87
C TYR A 138 13.86 -1.73 -2.64
N ALA A 139 12.94 -0.76 -2.77
CA ALA A 139 12.62 0.18 -1.69
C ALA A 139 12.19 -0.47 -0.37
N SER A 140 11.65 -1.70 -0.37
CA SER A 140 11.30 -2.43 0.86
C SER A 140 12.51 -2.86 1.69
N GLU A 141 13.67 -3.03 1.06
CA GLU A 141 14.91 -3.48 1.70
C GLU A 141 15.71 -2.34 2.34
N LEU A 142 15.34 -1.09 2.03
CA LEU A 142 15.98 0.12 2.54
C LEU A 142 15.34 0.57 3.85
N LYS A 143 16.10 1.28 4.68
CA LYS A 143 15.52 2.07 5.76
C LYS A 143 14.62 3.16 5.17
N SER A 144 13.55 3.52 5.89
CA SER A 144 12.56 4.51 5.45
C SER A 144 13.20 5.84 5.01
N ASN A 145 14.16 6.37 5.77
CA ASN A 145 14.83 7.63 5.43
C ASN A 145 15.69 7.53 4.16
N ASP A 146 16.32 6.39 3.95
CA ASP A 146 17.17 6.13 2.78
C ASP A 146 16.33 5.93 1.52
N ALA A 147 15.20 5.22 1.63
CA ALA A 147 14.22 5.12 0.56
C ALA A 147 13.70 6.51 0.15
N GLY A 148 13.41 7.38 1.13
CA GLY A 148 13.01 8.77 0.89
C GLY A 148 14.09 9.60 0.20
N LEU A 149 15.35 9.48 0.62
CA LEU A 149 16.50 10.14 0.01
C LEU A 149 16.71 9.71 -1.44
N LEU A 150 16.76 8.41 -1.71
CA LEU A 150 16.92 7.89 -3.06
C LEU A 150 15.74 8.23 -3.96
N ALA A 151 14.51 8.23 -3.44
CA ALA A 151 13.33 8.63 -4.18
C ALA A 151 13.42 10.11 -4.62
N TYR A 152 13.77 11.01 -3.70
CA TYR A 152 13.95 12.42 -4.00
C TYR A 152 15.04 12.66 -5.05
N ALA A 153 16.22 12.05 -4.84
CA ALA A 153 17.35 12.17 -5.76
C ALA A 153 17.02 11.60 -7.15
N ARG A 154 16.37 10.43 -7.21
CA ARG A 154 15.90 9.81 -8.47
C ARG A 154 14.94 10.72 -9.21
N GLY A 155 13.98 11.33 -8.52
CA GLY A 155 12.99 12.22 -9.14
C GLY A 155 13.65 13.39 -9.86
N LEU A 156 14.66 14.01 -9.25
CA LEU A 156 15.42 15.09 -9.89
C LEU A 156 16.25 14.58 -11.07
N VAL A 157 16.99 13.48 -10.91
CA VAL A 157 17.81 12.89 -11.99
C VAL A 157 16.95 12.52 -13.19
N GLU A 158 15.83 11.84 -12.98
CA GLU A 158 14.90 11.44 -14.04
C GLU A 158 14.29 12.67 -14.74
N TRP A 159 13.91 13.71 -13.98
CA TRP A 159 13.42 14.96 -14.54
C TRP A 159 14.46 15.63 -15.45
N HIS A 160 15.72 15.71 -15.02
CA HIS A 160 16.81 16.23 -15.84
C HIS A 160 17.04 15.41 -17.12
N MET A 161 16.99 14.08 -17.01
CA MET A 161 17.17 13.21 -18.17
C MET A 161 16.08 13.41 -19.23
N ARG A 162 14.85 13.74 -18.83
CA ARG A 162 13.69 13.94 -19.72
C ARG A 162 13.59 15.36 -20.30
N ASN A 163 14.23 16.35 -19.67
CA ASN A 163 14.08 17.75 -20.02
C ASN A 163 15.37 18.39 -20.55
N ARG A 164 16.14 17.65 -21.37
CA ARG A 164 17.41 18.13 -21.95
C ARG A 164 17.25 19.24 -22.98
N PHE A 165 16.08 19.34 -23.60
CA PHE A 165 15.76 20.31 -24.64
C PHE A 165 14.49 21.08 -24.27
N CYS A 166 14.42 22.33 -24.68
CA CYS A 166 13.31 23.24 -24.42
C CYS A 166 12.08 22.82 -25.22
N SER A 167 10.95 22.63 -24.55
CA SER A 167 9.67 22.34 -25.21
C SER A 167 9.14 23.51 -26.05
N CYS A 168 9.62 24.73 -25.84
CA CYS A 168 9.20 25.91 -26.61
C CYS A 168 9.95 26.07 -27.94
N CYS A 169 11.26 25.80 -27.98
CA CYS A 169 12.11 26.12 -29.14
C CYS A 169 13.10 25.02 -29.55
N GLY A 170 13.19 23.90 -28.83
CA GLY A 170 14.13 22.81 -29.09
C GLY A 170 15.58 23.07 -28.67
N GLY A 171 15.93 24.26 -28.17
CA GLY A 171 17.27 24.58 -27.68
C GLY A 171 17.65 23.80 -26.41
N GLU A 172 18.95 23.65 -26.14
CA GLU A 172 19.43 22.95 -24.94
C GLU A 172 19.01 23.65 -23.64
N MET A 173 18.84 22.86 -22.57
CA MET A 173 18.52 23.36 -21.23
C MET A 173 19.76 23.37 -20.33
N GLU A 174 19.95 24.45 -19.57
CA GLU A 174 21.02 24.63 -18.59
C GLU A 174 20.50 24.51 -17.16
N PHE A 175 21.29 23.91 -16.26
CA PHE A 175 20.95 23.81 -14.85
C PHE A 175 21.06 25.17 -14.18
N LYS A 176 20.03 25.54 -13.43
CA LYS A 176 20.02 26.69 -12.53
C LYS A 176 19.57 26.22 -11.14
N GLU A 177 19.83 27.04 -10.12
CA GLU A 177 19.40 26.75 -8.74
C GLU A 177 19.85 25.37 -8.23
N GLY A 178 21.14 25.03 -8.42
CA GLY A 178 21.68 23.72 -8.01
C GLY A 178 21.01 22.53 -8.68
N GLY A 179 20.39 22.72 -9.86
CA GLY A 179 19.62 21.69 -10.56
C GLY A 179 18.14 21.61 -10.16
N HIS A 180 17.60 22.60 -9.44
CA HIS A 180 16.16 22.69 -9.13
C HIS A 180 15.35 23.50 -10.14
N SER A 181 16.01 24.00 -11.17
CA SER A 181 15.37 24.59 -12.35
C SER A 181 16.25 24.37 -13.57
N LEU A 182 15.62 24.41 -14.74
CA LEU A 182 16.27 24.35 -16.03
C LEU A 182 15.90 25.61 -16.81
N GLN A 183 16.88 26.26 -17.43
CA GLN A 183 16.67 27.44 -18.27
C GLN A 183 17.18 27.18 -19.69
N CYS A 184 16.41 27.55 -20.70
CA CYS A 184 16.81 27.41 -22.09
C CYS A 184 18.03 28.29 -22.40
N SER A 185 19.06 27.72 -23.02
CA SER A 185 20.30 28.41 -23.40
C SER A 185 20.11 29.37 -24.58
N SER A 186 19.03 29.20 -25.36
CA SER A 186 18.69 30.13 -26.44
C SER A 186 18.30 31.49 -25.85
N ARG A 187 19.09 32.52 -26.19
CA ARG A 187 18.89 33.90 -25.74
C ARG A 187 17.54 34.49 -26.14
N GLU A 188 16.99 34.03 -27.26
CA GLU A 188 15.68 34.47 -27.75
C GLU A 188 14.51 33.81 -27.00
N CYS A 189 14.74 32.64 -26.39
CA CYS A 189 13.73 31.90 -25.64
C CYS A 189 13.81 32.19 -24.14
N GLY A 190 14.96 31.87 -23.50
CA GLY A 190 15.19 32.08 -22.07
C GLY A 190 14.20 31.40 -21.11
N SER A 191 13.32 30.51 -21.62
CA SER A 191 12.25 29.86 -20.86
C SER A 191 12.79 29.00 -19.73
N SER A 192 12.14 29.08 -18.56
CA SER A 192 12.49 28.31 -17.37
C SER A 192 11.43 27.28 -17.03
N ILE A 193 11.86 26.10 -16.63
CA ILE A 193 11.00 25.02 -16.14
C ILE A 193 11.49 24.52 -14.79
N TYR A 194 10.57 23.99 -14.01
CA TYR A 194 10.80 23.46 -12.66
C TYR A 194 10.37 21.99 -12.61
N PRO A 195 10.90 21.17 -11.68
CA PRO A 195 10.43 19.81 -11.47
C PRO A 195 8.90 19.76 -11.34
N ARG A 196 8.28 18.89 -12.14
CA ARG A 196 6.82 18.68 -12.14
C ARG A 196 6.51 17.39 -11.42
N LEU A 197 5.37 17.37 -10.73
CA LEU A 197 4.78 16.16 -10.19
C LEU A 197 3.44 15.92 -10.86
N ASP A 198 3.20 14.67 -11.25
CA ASP A 198 1.95 14.24 -11.86
C ASP A 198 1.04 13.69 -10.75
N PRO A 199 0.01 14.44 -10.31
CA PRO A 199 -0.85 14.01 -9.22
C PRO A 199 -1.65 12.75 -9.62
N ALA A 200 -1.67 11.78 -8.73
CA ALA A 200 -2.47 10.56 -8.86
C ALA A 200 -3.16 10.28 -7.52
N VAL A 201 -4.43 9.92 -7.57
CA VAL A 201 -5.18 9.47 -6.39
C VAL A 201 -4.97 7.97 -6.19
N ILE A 202 -4.97 7.53 -4.94
CA ILE A 202 -5.01 6.12 -4.57
C ILE A 202 -6.02 5.94 -3.46
N VAL A 203 -6.99 5.06 -3.65
CA VAL A 203 -8.21 5.08 -2.83
C VAL A 203 -8.42 3.74 -2.13
N LEU A 204 -8.52 3.79 -0.81
CA LEU A 204 -8.99 2.69 0.02
C LEU A 204 -10.51 2.72 0.05
N VAL A 205 -11.14 1.90 -0.77
CA VAL A 205 -12.61 1.81 -0.84
C VAL A 205 -13.10 0.70 0.08
N THR A 206 -14.10 1.03 0.92
CA THR A 206 -14.68 0.10 1.88
C THR A 206 -16.17 -0.12 1.70
N CYS A 207 -16.61 -1.30 2.11
CA CYS A 207 -18.01 -1.63 2.29
C CYS A 207 -18.12 -2.43 3.59
N GLY A 208 -18.37 -1.74 4.71
CA GLY A 208 -18.33 -2.36 6.04
C GLY A 208 -16.93 -2.89 6.40
N GLU A 209 -16.83 -4.20 6.66
CA GLU A 209 -15.57 -4.90 6.96
C GLU A 209 -14.82 -5.37 5.70
N TYR A 210 -15.22 -4.94 4.51
CA TYR A 210 -14.57 -5.29 3.26
C TYR A 210 -13.82 -4.10 2.66
N LEU A 211 -12.74 -4.43 1.98
CA LEU A 211 -11.85 -3.54 1.22
C LEU A 211 -11.85 -3.97 -0.24
N LEU A 212 -12.01 -3.05 -1.17
CA LEU A 212 -11.84 -3.34 -2.60
C LEU A 212 -10.35 -3.35 -2.97
N LEU A 213 -9.88 -4.43 -3.59
CA LEU A 213 -8.55 -4.52 -4.18
C LEU A 213 -8.63 -4.90 -5.65
N GLY A 214 -7.73 -4.35 -6.47
CA GLY A 214 -7.56 -4.67 -7.88
C GLY A 214 -6.17 -5.22 -8.21
N ARG A 215 -6.05 -5.91 -9.35
CA ARG A 215 -4.75 -6.27 -9.96
C ARG A 215 -4.72 -5.96 -11.44
N GLN A 216 -3.54 -5.55 -11.93
CA GLN A 216 -3.27 -5.37 -13.35
C GLN A 216 -2.63 -6.64 -13.93
N SER A 217 -2.88 -6.90 -15.21
CA SER A 217 -2.37 -8.09 -15.94
C SER A 217 -0.85 -8.17 -15.96
N ARG A 218 -0.16 -7.03 -16.06
CA ARG A 218 1.30 -6.93 -16.05
C ARG A 218 1.97 -7.21 -14.69
N TRP A 219 1.20 -7.27 -13.59
CA TRP A 219 1.78 -7.50 -12.27
C TRP A 219 2.04 -8.99 -12.03
N LYS A 220 3.02 -9.29 -11.17
CA LYS A 220 3.28 -10.65 -10.70
C LYS A 220 1.96 -11.33 -10.27
N PRO A 221 1.73 -12.61 -10.65
CA PRO A 221 0.52 -13.32 -10.27
C PRO A 221 0.22 -13.21 -8.78
N GLY A 222 -1.04 -12.97 -8.43
CA GLY A 222 -1.48 -12.81 -7.05
C GLY A 222 -1.12 -11.47 -6.40
N ARG A 223 -0.45 -10.51 -7.05
CA ARG A 223 -0.29 -9.16 -6.48
C ARG A 223 -1.58 -8.36 -6.65
N TYR A 224 -2.13 -7.84 -5.56
CA TYR A 224 -3.27 -6.92 -5.51
C TYR A 224 -2.89 -5.63 -4.79
N SER A 225 -3.56 -4.52 -5.13
CA SER A 225 -3.36 -3.20 -4.51
C SER A 225 -4.67 -2.43 -4.47
N LEU A 226 -4.66 -1.31 -3.75
CA LEU A 226 -5.67 -0.27 -3.92
C LEU A 226 -5.66 0.24 -5.36
N LEU A 227 -6.83 0.72 -5.81
CA LEU A 227 -7.04 1.32 -7.11
C LEU A 227 -6.48 2.75 -7.11
N ALA A 228 -5.89 3.16 -8.23
CA ALA A 228 -5.20 4.43 -8.35
C ALA A 228 -5.15 4.92 -9.80
N GLY A 229 -5.29 6.21 -9.99
CA GLY A 229 -5.19 6.82 -11.31
C GLY A 229 -4.89 8.31 -11.27
N PHE A 230 -4.65 8.88 -12.46
CA PHE A 230 -4.18 10.25 -12.59
C PHE A 230 -5.31 11.25 -12.42
N VAL A 231 -4.99 12.40 -11.86
CA VAL A 231 -5.94 13.53 -11.79
C VAL A 231 -5.93 14.26 -13.12
N GLU A 232 -7.11 14.48 -13.69
CA GLU A 232 -7.25 15.18 -14.96
C GLU A 232 -7.23 16.71 -14.83
N VAL A 233 -7.04 17.39 -15.96
CA VAL A 233 -7.04 18.86 -16.02
C VAL A 233 -8.42 19.40 -15.65
N GLY A 234 -8.47 20.22 -14.60
CA GLY A 234 -9.73 20.82 -14.11
C GLY A 234 -10.48 19.95 -13.08
N GLU A 235 -9.91 18.81 -12.71
CA GLU A 235 -10.50 17.88 -11.75
C GLU A 235 -10.02 18.15 -10.31
N THR A 236 -10.89 17.96 -9.32
CA THR A 236 -10.47 17.91 -7.90
C THR A 236 -9.99 16.50 -7.55
N PHE A 237 -9.20 16.36 -6.48
CA PHE A 237 -8.79 15.02 -6.04
C PHE A 237 -9.99 14.12 -5.70
N GLU A 238 -11.05 14.69 -5.16
CA GLU A 238 -12.25 13.97 -4.78
C GLU A 238 -12.99 13.41 -5.99
N THR A 239 -13.08 14.22 -7.05
CA THR A 239 -13.75 13.81 -8.29
C THR A 239 -12.90 12.78 -9.03
N ALA A 240 -11.56 12.95 -9.06
CA ALA A 240 -10.63 11.96 -9.60
C ALA A 240 -10.76 10.62 -8.87
N ALA A 241 -10.79 10.64 -7.53
CA ALA A 241 -10.95 9.43 -6.72
C ALA A 241 -12.26 8.70 -7.04
N ALA A 242 -13.38 9.42 -7.19
CA ALA A 242 -14.65 8.80 -7.52
C ALA A 242 -14.69 8.27 -8.97
N ARG A 243 -14.17 9.03 -9.93
CA ARG A 243 -14.08 8.64 -11.34
C ARG A 243 -13.25 7.36 -11.51
N GLU A 244 -12.03 7.34 -10.99
CA GLU A 244 -11.11 6.20 -11.13
C GLU A 244 -11.72 4.90 -10.56
N ILE A 245 -12.36 4.98 -9.39
CA ILE A 245 -13.03 3.82 -8.80
C ILE A 245 -14.21 3.35 -9.66
N GLN A 246 -14.99 4.29 -10.19
CA GLN A 246 -16.12 3.96 -11.06
C GLN A 246 -15.66 3.34 -12.39
N GLU A 247 -14.63 3.89 -13.02
CA GLU A 247 -14.10 3.43 -14.32
C GLU A 247 -13.51 2.03 -14.21
N GLU A 248 -12.64 1.77 -13.23
CA GLU A 248 -11.92 0.50 -13.14
C GLU A 248 -12.78 -0.65 -12.56
N SER A 249 -13.76 -0.34 -11.69
CA SER A 249 -14.47 -1.36 -10.91
C SER A 249 -15.99 -1.29 -10.96
N GLY A 250 -16.57 -0.24 -11.55
CA GLY A 250 -18.01 0.02 -11.55
C GLY A 250 -18.58 0.44 -10.19
N ILE A 251 -17.76 0.50 -9.13
CA ILE A 251 -18.20 0.86 -7.79
C ILE A 251 -18.36 2.38 -7.69
N LYS A 252 -19.48 2.82 -7.10
CA LYS A 252 -19.68 4.23 -6.73
C LYS A 252 -19.28 4.45 -5.28
N VAL A 253 -18.66 5.59 -5.00
CA VAL A 253 -18.21 5.97 -3.66
C VAL A 253 -18.88 7.25 -3.20
N LYS A 254 -19.09 7.36 -1.88
CA LYS A 254 -19.67 8.56 -1.27
C LYS A 254 -18.64 9.69 -1.27
N LEU A 255 -18.94 10.75 -2.01
CA LEU A 255 -18.06 11.94 -2.09
C LEU A 255 -17.94 12.69 -0.76
N ASP A 256 -19.03 12.78 0.03
CA ASP A 256 -19.04 13.43 1.34
C ASP A 256 -18.27 12.65 2.42
N GLY A 257 -18.05 11.36 2.20
CA GLY A 257 -17.25 10.48 3.04
C GLY A 257 -15.79 10.34 2.62
N LEU A 258 -15.36 10.99 1.54
CA LEU A 258 -13.99 10.88 1.05
C LEU A 258 -13.03 11.61 1.99
N ARG A 259 -12.03 10.88 2.52
CA ARG A 259 -11.11 11.41 3.53
C ARG A 259 -9.67 11.27 3.07
N TYR A 260 -8.93 12.38 3.00
CA TYR A 260 -7.48 12.35 2.83
C TYR A 260 -6.81 11.72 4.05
N ILE A 261 -5.88 10.79 3.80
CA ILE A 261 -5.15 10.06 4.85
C ILE A 261 -3.65 10.34 4.79
N ALA A 262 -3.03 10.24 3.61
CA ALA A 262 -1.59 10.44 3.43
C ALA A 262 -1.23 10.75 1.99
N SER A 263 0.00 11.21 1.75
CA SER A 263 0.55 11.38 0.40
C SER A 263 1.95 10.78 0.33
N GLN A 264 2.37 10.35 -0.85
CA GLN A 264 3.69 9.81 -1.11
C GLN A 264 4.23 10.29 -2.46
N PRO A 265 5.40 10.95 -2.51
CA PRO A 265 6.14 11.12 -3.76
C PRO A 265 6.48 9.75 -4.36
N TRP A 266 6.12 9.55 -5.63
CA TRP A 266 6.28 8.27 -6.33
C TRP A 266 7.06 8.49 -7.64
N PRO A 267 8.40 8.63 -7.58
CA PRO A 267 9.28 9.04 -8.68
C PRO A 267 9.55 7.89 -9.68
N PHE A 268 8.47 7.31 -10.19
CA PHE A 268 8.47 6.20 -11.14
C PHE A 268 7.47 6.44 -12.29
N PRO A 269 7.59 7.57 -13.05
CA PRO A 269 8.75 8.46 -13.07
C PRO A 269 8.66 9.72 -12.20
N GLN A 270 7.47 10.32 -12.01
CA GLN A 270 7.36 11.63 -11.34
C GLN A 270 5.97 11.88 -10.70
N SER A 271 5.31 10.85 -10.20
CA SER A 271 3.96 10.99 -9.64
C SER A 271 3.95 11.49 -8.19
N LEU A 272 2.86 12.14 -7.78
CA LEU A 272 2.51 12.36 -6.38
C LEU A 272 1.26 11.54 -6.06
N MET A 273 1.42 10.48 -5.27
CA MET A 273 0.29 9.67 -4.83
C MET A 273 -0.43 10.38 -3.67
N VAL A 274 -1.73 10.60 -3.82
CA VAL A 274 -2.61 11.21 -2.82
C VAL A 274 -3.61 10.15 -2.35
N GLY A 275 -3.43 9.72 -1.11
CA GLY A 275 -4.14 8.61 -0.50
C GLY A 275 -5.44 9.02 0.16
N PHE A 276 -6.55 8.46 -0.32
CA PHE A 276 -7.89 8.67 0.22
C PHE A 276 -8.48 7.39 0.81
N MET A 277 -9.42 7.58 1.73
CA MET A 277 -10.36 6.57 2.21
C MET A 277 -11.75 6.93 1.69
N ALA A 278 -12.48 5.93 1.20
CA ALA A 278 -13.85 6.09 0.70
C ALA A 278 -14.75 4.95 1.21
N GLU A 279 -16.04 5.24 1.34
CA GLU A 279 -17.07 4.22 1.53
C GLU A 279 -17.84 4.06 0.21
N ALA A 280 -18.14 2.83 -0.19
CA ALA A 280 -19.05 2.56 -1.30
C ALA A 280 -20.45 3.15 -1.02
N GLU A 281 -21.12 3.66 -2.05
CA GLU A 281 -22.48 4.20 -1.93
C GLU A 281 -23.49 3.10 -1.58
N GLU A 282 -23.42 1.98 -2.31
CA GLU A 282 -24.16 0.77 -1.97
C GLU A 282 -23.58 0.17 -0.71
N LYS A 283 -24.34 0.29 0.39
CA LYS A 283 -24.01 -0.35 1.66
C LYS A 283 -24.26 -1.85 1.59
N GLN A 284 -23.41 -2.61 2.28
CA GLN A 284 -23.81 -3.91 2.79
C GLN A 284 -24.88 -3.72 3.86
N LEU A 285 -25.95 -4.51 3.79
CA LEU A 285 -26.84 -4.74 4.92
C LEU A 285 -26.06 -5.50 6.00
N SER A 286 -26.20 -5.06 7.24
CA SER A 286 -25.60 -5.69 8.42
C SER A 286 -26.03 -7.16 8.49
N PHE A 287 -25.08 -8.09 8.67
CA PHE A 287 -25.42 -9.41 9.20
C PHE A 287 -26.36 -9.21 10.39
N PRO A 288 -27.49 -9.95 10.49
CA PRO A 288 -28.37 -9.80 11.62
C PRO A 288 -27.54 -10.02 12.89
N LYS A 289 -27.42 -8.97 13.71
CA LYS A 289 -26.75 -9.01 15.01
C LYS A 289 -27.38 -10.05 15.95
N PHE A 290 -28.53 -10.61 15.58
CA PHE A 290 -29.30 -11.60 16.31
C PHE A 290 -29.56 -12.80 15.39
N VAL A 291 -29.01 -13.95 15.73
CA VAL A 291 -29.52 -15.25 15.23
C VAL A 291 -30.37 -15.85 16.33
N ASP A 292 -31.31 -15.08 16.88
CA ASP A 292 -32.22 -15.57 17.92
C ASP A 292 -33.71 -15.49 17.54
N ASP A 293 -34.06 -15.10 16.31
CA ASP A 293 -35.41 -15.32 15.80
C ASP A 293 -35.37 -15.78 14.33
N VAL A 294 -35.73 -17.06 14.14
CA VAL A 294 -36.27 -17.66 12.90
C VAL A 294 -35.63 -17.14 11.61
N VAL A 295 -34.42 -17.58 11.27
CA VAL A 295 -34.08 -17.75 9.84
C VAL A 295 -34.84 -19.02 9.42
N PRO A 296 -35.87 -18.95 8.57
CA PRO A 296 -36.61 -20.13 8.17
C PRO A 296 -35.63 -21.15 7.57
N VAL A 297 -35.64 -22.38 8.08
CA VAL A 297 -34.89 -23.49 7.50
C VAL A 297 -35.49 -23.73 6.12
N GLY A 298 -34.81 -23.26 5.07
CA GLY A 298 -35.26 -23.33 3.68
C GLY A 298 -34.63 -22.27 2.79
N ASN A 299 -34.79 -22.44 1.47
CA ASN A 299 -34.21 -21.56 0.45
C ASN A 299 -34.57 -20.08 0.61
N GLU A 300 -35.71 -19.75 1.22
CA GLU A 300 -36.18 -18.36 1.41
C GLU A 300 -35.40 -17.61 2.49
N GLY A 301 -35.09 -18.25 3.63
CA GLY A 301 -34.25 -17.67 4.68
C GLY A 301 -32.79 -17.50 4.22
N LEU A 302 -32.31 -18.44 3.39
CA LEU A 302 -31.05 -18.35 2.68
C LEU A 302 -31.05 -17.22 1.66
N ARG A 303 -32.12 -17.08 0.87
CA ARG A 303 -32.26 -16.02 -0.14
C ARG A 303 -32.19 -14.66 0.53
N VAL A 304 -32.92 -14.46 1.63
CA VAL A 304 -32.88 -13.23 2.43
C VAL A 304 -31.47 -12.99 3.02
N LEU A 305 -30.78 -14.00 3.54
CA LEU A 305 -29.40 -13.86 4.04
C LEU A 305 -28.40 -13.55 2.91
N MET A 306 -28.55 -14.17 1.73
CA MET A 306 -27.68 -13.99 0.57
C MET A 306 -27.98 -12.70 -0.22
N GLU A 307 -29.24 -12.27 -0.28
CA GLU A 307 -29.69 -10.99 -0.81
C GLU A 307 -29.22 -9.84 0.10
N ASN A 308 -29.28 -10.02 1.42
CA ASN A 308 -28.84 -9.02 2.41
C ASN A 308 -27.34 -9.06 2.75
N THR A 309 -26.55 -9.99 2.21
CA THR A 309 -25.07 -9.99 2.36
C THR A 309 -24.35 -9.63 1.07
N LYS A 310 -25.10 -9.25 0.03
CA LYS A 310 -24.56 -8.96 -1.30
C LYS A 310 -23.71 -7.69 -1.25
N LEU A 311 -22.41 -7.88 -1.47
CA LEU A 311 -21.49 -6.77 -1.68
C LEU A 311 -21.82 -6.08 -3.02
N PRO A 312 -21.46 -4.79 -3.16
CA PRO A 312 -21.59 -4.09 -4.43
C PRO A 312 -20.97 -4.90 -5.56
N THR A 313 -21.70 -5.04 -6.67
CA THR A 313 -21.26 -5.84 -7.81
C THR A 313 -20.11 -5.13 -8.50
N ILE A 314 -18.97 -5.81 -8.57
CA ILE A 314 -17.78 -5.29 -9.26
C ILE A 314 -17.95 -5.54 -10.77
N ALA A 315 -17.83 -4.47 -11.55
CA ALA A 315 -17.76 -4.52 -13.01
C ALA A 315 -16.36 -4.07 -13.44
N VAL A 316 -15.46 -5.04 -13.61
CA VAL A 316 -14.04 -4.80 -13.93
C VAL A 316 -13.90 -4.28 -15.36
N ASP A 317 -13.22 -3.15 -15.54
CA ASP A 317 -12.70 -2.78 -16.87
C ASP A 317 -11.46 -3.62 -17.18
N THR A 318 -11.64 -4.56 -18.11
CA THR A 318 -10.60 -5.53 -18.49
C THR A 318 -9.43 -4.91 -19.27
N LYS A 319 -9.53 -3.64 -19.68
CA LYS A 319 -8.41 -2.89 -20.26
C LYS A 319 -7.38 -2.47 -19.22
N GLU A 320 -7.83 -2.18 -17.99
CA GLU A 320 -6.99 -1.68 -16.90
C GLU A 320 -6.68 -2.77 -15.87
N LEU A 321 -7.71 -3.54 -15.47
CA LEU A 321 -7.62 -4.55 -14.42
C LEU A 321 -7.85 -5.96 -14.97
N GLU A 322 -7.07 -6.92 -14.47
CA GLU A 322 -7.31 -8.35 -14.73
C GLU A 322 -8.37 -8.93 -13.77
N ASP A 323 -8.37 -8.47 -12.51
CA ASP A 323 -9.32 -8.92 -11.48
C ASP A 323 -9.47 -7.83 -10.41
N ALA A 324 -10.64 -7.75 -9.79
CA ALA A 324 -10.89 -6.94 -8.60
C ALA A 324 -11.84 -7.67 -7.64
N ARG A 325 -11.54 -7.59 -6.35
CA ARG A 325 -12.25 -8.34 -5.31
C ARG A 325 -12.43 -7.54 -4.04
N TRP A 326 -13.56 -7.80 -3.39
CA TRP A 326 -13.76 -7.44 -1.99
C TRP A 326 -13.00 -8.41 -1.08
N ILE A 327 -12.12 -7.86 -0.26
CA ILE A 327 -11.30 -8.59 0.69
C ILE A 327 -11.72 -8.23 2.11
N HIS A 328 -12.11 -9.24 2.88
CA HIS A 328 -12.52 -9.03 4.27
C HIS A 328 -11.33 -8.57 5.14
N ARG A 329 -11.61 -7.69 6.10
CA ARG A 329 -10.61 -7.08 6.98
C ARG A 329 -9.72 -8.08 7.69
N SER A 330 -10.32 -9.14 8.24
CA SER A 330 -9.57 -10.16 8.97
C SER A 330 -8.59 -10.92 8.08
N TYR A 331 -8.96 -11.15 6.81
CA TYR A 331 -8.09 -11.79 5.83
C TYR A 331 -6.91 -10.86 5.47
N LEU A 332 -7.20 -9.57 5.25
CA LEU A 332 -6.14 -8.57 5.04
C LEU A 332 -5.19 -8.48 6.25
N LYS A 333 -5.71 -8.49 7.48
CA LYS A 333 -4.90 -8.49 8.72
C LYS A 333 -3.95 -9.68 8.73
N ALA A 334 -4.43 -10.89 8.42
CA ALA A 334 -3.60 -12.09 8.35
C ALA A 334 -2.49 -11.97 7.29
N VAL A 335 -2.80 -11.41 6.11
CA VAL A 335 -1.82 -11.17 5.04
C VAL A 335 -0.75 -10.16 5.45
N LEU A 336 -1.16 -9.03 6.03
CA LEU A 336 -0.24 -7.99 6.50
C LEU A 336 0.67 -8.48 7.64
N GLN A 337 0.16 -9.37 8.51
CA GLN A 337 0.90 -9.94 9.62
C GLN A 337 1.75 -11.17 9.25
N ASN A 338 1.84 -11.51 7.95
CA ASN A 338 2.55 -12.71 7.47
C ASN A 338 2.09 -14.01 8.16
N GLN A 339 0.86 -14.07 8.69
CA GLN A 339 0.36 -15.26 9.37
C GLN A 339 0.19 -16.41 8.37
N PRO A 340 0.38 -17.68 8.81
CA PRO A 340 0.24 -18.83 7.94
C PRO A 340 -1.23 -18.98 7.50
N LEU A 341 -1.51 -18.66 6.24
CA LEU A 341 -2.79 -18.97 5.58
C LEU A 341 -2.87 -20.44 5.14
N ASN A 342 -2.29 -21.37 5.93
CA ASN A 342 -2.20 -22.80 5.59
C ASN A 342 -1.59 -23.08 4.20
N GLY A 343 -0.40 -22.54 3.95
CA GLY A 343 0.49 -23.02 2.88
C GLY A 343 0.32 -22.36 1.51
N ASN A 344 -0.76 -21.63 1.25
CA ASN A 344 -0.91 -20.86 0.02
C ASN A 344 -1.23 -19.40 0.38
N ARG A 345 -0.36 -18.46 0.01
CA ARG A 345 -0.72 -17.03 -0.06
C ARG A 345 -1.33 -16.80 -1.44
N PRO A 346 -2.66 -16.88 -1.63
CA PRO A 346 -3.23 -16.71 -2.96
C PRO A 346 -3.06 -15.28 -3.47
N PHE A 347 -2.72 -14.34 -2.57
CA PHE A 347 -2.38 -12.99 -2.97
C PHE A 347 -1.34 -12.30 -2.07
N SER A 348 -0.70 -11.26 -2.61
CA SER A 348 0.28 -10.40 -1.94
C SER A 348 -0.10 -8.93 -2.11
N VAL A 349 0.26 -8.11 -1.14
CA VAL A 349 0.06 -6.65 -1.14
C VAL A 349 1.37 -5.92 -1.49
N PRO A 350 1.34 -4.61 -1.81
CA PRO A 350 2.55 -3.82 -1.99
C PRO A 350 3.45 -3.85 -0.75
N GLY A 351 4.75 -3.60 -0.92
CA GLY A 351 5.73 -3.59 0.18
C GLY A 351 5.43 -2.53 1.25
N SER A 352 6.04 -2.68 2.43
CA SER A 352 5.79 -1.87 3.63
C SER A 352 5.94 -0.35 3.41
N HIS A 353 6.85 0.08 2.53
CA HIS A 353 7.07 1.49 2.23
C HIS A 353 6.07 2.10 1.22
N ALA A 354 5.18 1.30 0.62
CA ALA A 354 4.19 1.83 -0.33
C ALA A 354 3.01 2.48 0.39
N VAL A 355 2.53 3.62 -0.10
CA VAL A 355 1.35 4.31 0.45
C VAL A 355 0.11 3.42 0.47
N ALA A 356 -0.05 2.53 -0.52
CA ALA A 356 -1.10 1.53 -0.53
C ALA A 356 -1.06 0.64 0.73
N ASN A 357 0.14 0.15 1.10
CA ASN A 357 0.34 -0.67 2.28
C ASN A 357 0.09 0.13 3.56
N PHE A 358 0.60 1.36 3.63
CA PHE A 358 0.33 2.28 4.73
C PHE A 358 -1.19 2.51 4.94
N LEU A 359 -1.94 2.79 3.87
CA LEU A 359 -3.40 2.99 3.94
C LEU A 359 -4.11 1.73 4.45
N MET A 360 -3.71 0.54 3.97
CA MET A 360 -4.27 -0.73 4.44
C MET A 360 -3.97 -0.97 5.92
N GLN A 361 -2.75 -0.75 6.39
CA GLN A 361 -2.39 -0.84 7.80
C GLN A 361 -3.15 0.18 8.66
N TRP A 362 -3.25 1.42 8.18
CA TRP A 362 -4.02 2.48 8.83
C TRP A 362 -5.48 2.05 9.01
N TRP A 363 -6.12 1.50 7.97
CA TRP A 363 -7.51 1.02 8.06
C TRP A 363 -7.69 -0.13 9.08
N ILE A 364 -6.75 -1.07 9.14
CA ILE A 364 -6.76 -2.13 10.18
C ILE A 364 -6.70 -1.53 11.59
N SER A 365 -5.97 -0.44 11.78
CA SER A 365 -5.84 0.22 13.09
C SER A 365 -7.01 1.15 13.43
N TYR A 366 -7.67 1.74 12.42
CA TYR A 366 -8.61 2.85 12.58
C TYR A 366 -9.87 2.53 13.40
N GLN A 367 -10.28 1.26 13.48
CA GLN A 367 -11.49 0.87 14.21
C GLN A 367 -11.24 0.18 15.57
N LYS A 368 -9.99 0.04 16.02
CA LYS A 368 -9.64 -0.74 17.22
C LYS A 368 -10.00 -0.12 18.59
N ASN A 369 -11.00 0.76 18.68
CA ASN A 369 -11.48 1.30 19.97
C ASN A 369 -12.61 0.47 20.60
N THR A 370 -12.57 -0.86 20.43
CA THR A 370 -13.44 -1.81 21.12
C THR A 370 -12.60 -2.68 22.06
N GLU A 371 -12.90 -2.69 23.37
CA GLU A 371 -12.29 -3.64 24.32
C GLU A 371 -12.77 -5.10 24.11
N TRP A 372 -13.34 -5.41 22.96
CA TRP A 372 -13.97 -6.69 22.69
C TRP A 372 -12.92 -7.73 22.31
N GLY A 373 -12.70 -8.72 23.18
CA GLY A 373 -11.75 -9.82 22.93
C GLY A 373 -12.03 -10.61 21.65
N GLY A 374 -13.26 -10.53 21.10
CA GLY A 374 -13.62 -11.15 19.83
C GLY A 374 -12.79 -10.64 18.66
N ASP A 375 -12.28 -9.41 18.68
CA ASP A 375 -11.50 -8.82 17.58
C ASP A 375 -10.16 -9.53 17.32
N GLU A 376 -9.63 -10.25 18.31
CA GLU A 376 -8.42 -11.07 18.15
C GLU A 376 -8.70 -12.51 17.70
N VAL A 377 -9.97 -12.89 17.59
CA VAL A 377 -10.38 -14.22 17.14
C VAL A 377 -10.53 -14.25 15.62
N SER A 378 -9.85 -15.17 14.93
CA SER A 378 -10.09 -15.39 13.50
C SER A 378 -11.52 -15.89 13.24
N SER A 379 -12.19 -15.36 12.21
CA SER A 379 -13.51 -15.85 11.80
C SER A 379 -13.47 -17.30 11.29
N VAL A 380 -12.35 -17.73 10.73
CA VAL A 380 -12.19 -19.08 10.17
C VAL A 380 -10.80 -19.62 10.49
N GLU A 381 -10.74 -20.83 11.05
CA GLU A 381 -9.51 -21.63 11.16
C GLU A 381 -9.86 -23.06 10.73
N ILE A 382 -9.42 -23.46 9.53
CA ILE A 382 -9.69 -24.78 8.97
C ILE A 382 -8.45 -25.37 8.30
N ASP A 383 -8.28 -26.68 8.37
CA ASP A 383 -7.17 -27.42 7.73
C ASP A 383 -7.42 -27.66 6.23
N GLU A 384 -6.53 -28.43 5.58
CA GLU A 384 -6.67 -28.94 4.21
C GLU A 384 -7.12 -30.42 4.20
N GLY A 385 -7.86 -30.81 3.15
CA GLY A 385 -8.40 -32.15 2.92
C GLY A 385 -9.76 -32.33 3.61
N VAL A 386 -10.11 -33.58 3.91
CA VAL A 386 -11.39 -33.91 4.54
C VAL A 386 -11.28 -33.91 6.06
N PHE A 387 -12.09 -33.11 6.76
CA PHE A 387 -12.11 -33.03 8.22
C PHE A 387 -13.48 -32.61 8.78
N LYS A 388 -13.64 -32.75 10.10
CA LYS A 388 -14.82 -32.29 10.82
C LYS A 388 -14.72 -30.80 11.14
N TYR A 389 -15.84 -30.10 11.18
CA TYR A 389 -15.90 -28.70 11.56
C TYR A 389 -17.07 -28.41 12.51
N ILE A 390 -16.94 -27.35 13.30
CA ILE A 390 -18.01 -26.79 14.13
C ILE A 390 -18.23 -25.31 13.78
N LEU A 391 -19.50 -24.89 13.81
CA LEU A 391 -19.91 -23.49 13.74
C LEU A 391 -20.17 -23.01 15.17
N ILE A 392 -19.56 -21.88 15.54
CA ILE A 392 -19.53 -21.39 16.92
C ILE A 392 -19.99 -19.95 16.95
N ARG A 393 -20.84 -19.61 17.93
CA ARG A 393 -21.11 -18.23 18.34
C ARG A 393 -20.16 -17.85 19.48
N VAL A 394 -19.47 -16.73 19.30
CA VAL A 394 -18.54 -16.18 20.28
C VAL A 394 -19.08 -14.82 20.72
N SER A 395 -19.27 -14.62 22.03
CA SER A 395 -19.84 -13.38 22.57
C SER A 395 -19.12 -12.92 23.83
N ASP A 396 -19.30 -11.66 24.22
CA ASP A 396 -18.81 -11.12 25.50
C ASP A 396 -19.89 -11.03 26.59
N GLY A 397 -21.11 -11.47 26.29
CA GLY A 397 -22.28 -11.32 27.18
C GLY A 397 -22.77 -9.88 27.37
N LYS A 398 -22.15 -8.89 26.70
CA LYS A 398 -22.49 -7.46 26.75
C LYS A 398 -23.08 -6.96 25.43
N GLY A 399 -23.44 -7.88 24.53
CA GLY A 399 -24.07 -7.60 23.24
C GLY A 399 -23.13 -7.69 22.04
N ASN A 400 -21.81 -7.83 22.24
CA ASN A 400 -20.89 -8.08 21.13
C ASN A 400 -20.82 -9.58 20.87
N GLN A 401 -21.06 -9.98 19.62
CA GLN A 401 -20.96 -11.36 19.19
C GLN A 401 -20.56 -11.50 17.73
N LYS A 402 -19.95 -12.63 17.38
CA LYS A 402 -19.74 -13.06 16.00
C LYS A 402 -19.77 -14.58 15.87
N LEU A 403 -19.91 -15.02 14.63
CA LEU A 403 -19.81 -16.43 14.27
C LEU A 403 -18.39 -16.76 13.81
N VAL A 404 -17.91 -17.94 14.18
CA VAL A 404 -16.61 -18.46 13.75
C VAL A 404 -16.71 -19.92 13.34
N VAL A 405 -15.90 -20.30 12.35
CA VAL A 405 -15.79 -21.68 11.85
C VAL A 405 -14.46 -22.28 12.32
N ARG A 406 -14.50 -23.49 12.87
CA ARG A 406 -13.33 -24.24 13.31
C ARG A 406 -13.33 -25.63 12.75
N GLY A 407 -12.24 -26.04 12.11
CA GLY A 407 -12.06 -27.38 11.56
C GLY A 407 -10.61 -27.84 11.66
N ASN A 408 -10.40 -29.11 12.00
CA ASN A 408 -9.07 -29.66 12.20
C ASN A 408 -9.01 -31.12 11.76
N LYS A 409 -8.06 -31.46 10.90
CA LYS A 409 -7.87 -32.79 10.32
C LYS A 409 -7.35 -33.81 11.32
N ARG A 410 -6.61 -33.35 12.33
CA ARG A 410 -6.05 -34.21 13.39
C ARG A 410 -7.05 -34.56 14.48
N MET A 411 -8.20 -33.91 14.51
CA MET A 411 -9.24 -34.09 15.54
C MET A 411 -10.35 -34.99 15.03
N SER A 412 -10.47 -36.16 15.66
CA SER A 412 -11.39 -37.21 15.23
C SER A 412 -12.85 -36.92 15.60
N TYR A 413 -13.11 -36.08 16.60
CA TYR A 413 -14.48 -35.77 17.04
C TYR A 413 -14.74 -34.26 17.06
N HIS A 414 -15.99 -33.85 16.84
CA HIS A 414 -16.41 -32.44 16.94
C HIS A 414 -16.13 -31.86 18.33
N ALA A 415 -16.25 -32.68 19.37
CA ALA A 415 -15.98 -32.29 20.76
C ALA A 415 -14.51 -31.93 20.99
N ASP A 416 -13.57 -32.60 20.31
CA ASP A 416 -12.14 -32.29 20.42
C ASP A 416 -11.85 -30.89 19.85
N ILE A 417 -12.49 -30.55 18.73
CA ILE A 417 -12.40 -29.22 18.09
C ILE A 417 -12.98 -28.15 19.03
N PHE A 418 -14.12 -28.44 19.67
CA PHE A 418 -14.74 -27.53 20.61
C PHE A 418 -13.87 -27.27 21.84
N ASN A 419 -13.32 -28.33 22.46
CA ASN A 419 -12.47 -28.21 23.64
C ASN A 419 -11.21 -27.40 23.30
N HIS A 420 -10.52 -27.75 22.20
CA HIS A 420 -9.33 -27.03 21.75
C HIS A 420 -9.59 -25.53 21.47
N THR A 421 -10.76 -25.22 20.90
CA THR A 421 -11.14 -23.83 20.60
C THR A 421 -11.49 -23.07 21.88
N THR A 422 -12.28 -23.68 22.76
CA THR A 422 -12.82 -23.04 23.97
C THR A 422 -11.72 -22.59 24.91
N ASP A 423 -10.64 -23.37 25.06
CA ASP A 423 -9.50 -23.01 25.90
C ASP A 423 -8.86 -21.68 25.46
N LYS A 424 -8.71 -21.48 24.15
CA LYS A 424 -8.18 -20.22 23.59
C LYS A 424 -9.14 -19.05 23.77
N LEU A 425 -10.44 -19.27 23.56
CA LEU A 425 -11.45 -18.20 23.61
C LEU A 425 -11.76 -17.75 25.05
N ARG A 426 -11.73 -18.66 26.02
CA ARG A 426 -11.90 -18.32 27.45
C ARG A 426 -10.79 -17.41 27.95
N ALA A 427 -9.55 -17.57 27.46
CA ALA A 427 -8.44 -16.67 27.79
C ALA A 427 -8.71 -15.22 27.35
N LEU A 428 -9.58 -15.02 26.35
CA LEU A 428 -10.04 -13.71 25.87
C LEU A 428 -11.33 -13.23 26.55
N LYS A 429 -11.78 -13.90 27.62
CA LYS A 429 -13.03 -13.62 28.35
C LYS A 429 -14.28 -13.72 27.47
N LEU A 430 -14.27 -14.62 26.48
CA LEU A 430 -15.39 -14.84 25.57
C LEU A 430 -16.22 -16.06 25.99
N GLN A 431 -17.53 -15.92 25.84
CA GLN A 431 -18.50 -17.02 25.90
C GLN A 431 -18.57 -17.71 24.54
N VAL A 432 -18.78 -19.02 24.57
CA VAL A 432 -18.67 -19.88 23.39
C VAL A 432 -19.89 -20.82 23.36
N GLU A 433 -20.63 -20.80 22.26
CA GLU A 433 -21.79 -21.67 22.02
C GLU A 433 -21.62 -22.38 20.68
N VAL A 434 -21.78 -23.70 20.65
CA VAL A 434 -21.73 -24.49 19.41
C VAL A 434 -23.12 -24.48 18.78
N LEU A 435 -23.21 -23.97 17.55
CA LEU A 435 -24.46 -23.89 16.78
C LEU A 435 -24.68 -25.10 15.87
N GLY A 436 -23.71 -26.02 15.82
CA GLY A 436 -23.77 -27.26 15.07
C GLY A 436 -22.40 -27.65 14.50
N GLY A 437 -22.37 -28.75 13.75
CA GLY A 437 -21.16 -29.13 13.01
C GLY A 437 -21.46 -29.89 11.72
N GLY A 438 -20.38 -30.28 11.04
CA GLY A 438 -20.43 -31.07 9.82
C GLY A 438 -19.02 -31.50 9.40
N ARG A 439 -18.82 -31.65 8.09
CA ARG A 439 -17.55 -31.94 7.44
C ARG A 439 -17.22 -30.86 6.41
N ILE A 440 -15.93 -30.64 6.22
CA ILE A 440 -15.39 -29.83 5.15
C ILE A 440 -14.44 -30.72 4.36
N ASP A 441 -14.54 -30.65 3.03
CA ASP A 441 -13.51 -31.10 2.11
C ASP A 441 -12.87 -29.88 1.46
N HIS A 442 -11.60 -29.63 1.77
CA HIS A 442 -10.87 -28.43 1.36
C HIS A 442 -9.68 -28.82 0.47
N HIS A 443 -9.82 -28.56 -0.83
CA HIS A 443 -8.79 -28.78 -1.85
C HIS A 443 -8.08 -27.45 -2.14
N VAL A 444 -6.93 -27.23 -1.48
CA VAL A 444 -6.20 -25.94 -1.52
C VAL A 444 -5.63 -25.66 -2.92
N THR A 445 -5.21 -26.70 -3.64
CA THR A 445 -4.61 -26.56 -4.98
C THR A 445 -5.65 -26.17 -6.02
N GLU A 446 -6.79 -26.86 -6.01
CA GLU A 446 -7.94 -26.64 -6.89
C GLU A 446 -8.78 -25.41 -6.45
N ARG A 447 -8.54 -24.91 -5.24
CA ARG A 447 -9.29 -23.83 -4.59
C ARG A 447 -10.78 -24.15 -4.49
N VAL A 448 -11.09 -25.36 -4.05
CA VAL A 448 -12.46 -25.84 -3.88
C VAL A 448 -12.70 -26.19 -2.41
N ILE A 449 -13.82 -25.72 -1.88
CA ILE A 449 -14.29 -26.12 -0.54
C ILE A 449 -15.73 -26.62 -0.65
N LEU A 450 -15.97 -27.83 -0.16
CA LEU A 450 -17.31 -28.41 0.00
C LEU A 450 -17.65 -28.53 1.49
N VAL A 451 -18.77 -27.95 1.91
CA VAL A 451 -19.30 -28.08 3.28
C VAL A 451 -20.49 -29.04 3.26
N TYR A 452 -20.48 -30.09 4.09
CA TYR A 452 -21.53 -31.12 4.07
C TYR A 452 -21.69 -31.85 5.40
N GLY A 453 -22.68 -32.74 5.48
CA GLY A 453 -22.91 -33.63 6.64
C GLY A 453 -23.32 -32.94 7.94
N PHE A 454 -23.16 -33.63 9.08
CA PHE A 454 -23.62 -33.16 10.39
C PHE A 454 -22.75 -33.65 11.55
N SER A 455 -22.93 -33.08 12.74
CA SER A 455 -22.38 -33.60 13.99
C SER A 455 -23.39 -34.46 14.73
N GLN A 456 -23.00 -35.66 15.15
CA GLN A 456 -23.84 -36.48 16.04
C GLN A 456 -24.02 -35.83 17.42
N ALA A 457 -23.03 -35.07 17.90
CA ALA A 457 -23.05 -34.47 19.23
C ALA A 457 -23.76 -33.10 19.25
N TYR A 458 -23.63 -32.33 18.17
CA TYR A 458 -24.10 -30.93 18.13
C TYR A 458 -25.18 -30.68 17.06
N GLY A 459 -25.61 -31.71 16.34
CA GLY A 459 -26.51 -31.55 15.21
C GLY A 459 -25.84 -30.95 13.97
N GLN A 460 -26.65 -30.63 12.97
CA GLN A 460 -26.19 -30.06 11.71
C GLN A 460 -26.01 -28.55 11.84
N ALA A 461 -24.82 -28.06 11.50
CA ALA A 461 -24.59 -26.62 11.36
C ALA A 461 -25.37 -26.04 10.16
N ASN A 462 -25.69 -24.75 10.22
CA ASN A 462 -26.21 -24.06 9.04
C ASN A 462 -25.08 -23.91 8.00
N HIS A 463 -25.02 -24.82 7.03
CA HIS A 463 -23.96 -24.87 6.02
C HIS A 463 -23.89 -23.61 5.16
N ALA A 464 -25.02 -22.95 4.90
CA ALA A 464 -25.01 -21.70 4.15
C ALA A 464 -24.34 -20.56 4.93
N VAL A 465 -24.56 -20.48 6.23
CA VAL A 465 -23.85 -19.53 7.11
C VAL A 465 -22.37 -19.86 7.15
N THR A 466 -22.01 -21.14 7.29
CA THR A 466 -20.61 -21.60 7.22
C THR A 466 -19.97 -21.18 5.89
N VAL A 467 -20.61 -21.44 4.75
CA VAL A 467 -20.12 -21.08 3.42
C VAL A 467 -19.99 -19.58 3.26
N ALA A 468 -20.92 -18.79 3.80
CA ALA A 468 -20.82 -17.34 3.78
C ALA A 468 -19.55 -16.87 4.50
N LEU A 469 -19.27 -17.37 5.71
CA LEU A 469 -18.04 -17.08 6.48
C LEU A 469 -16.78 -17.55 5.75
N LEU A 470 -16.81 -18.75 5.17
CA LEU A 470 -15.70 -19.30 4.40
C LEU A 470 -15.40 -18.46 3.15
N LYS A 471 -16.41 -17.94 2.45
CA LYS A 471 -16.22 -17.03 1.30
C LYS A 471 -15.53 -15.73 1.69
N GLN A 472 -15.74 -15.23 2.91
CA GLN A 472 -15.01 -14.06 3.42
C GLN A 472 -13.52 -14.35 3.63
N TRP A 473 -13.21 -15.57 4.08
CA TRP A 473 -11.85 -15.98 4.42
C TRP A 473 -11.07 -16.58 3.25
N PHE A 474 -11.78 -17.12 2.26
CA PHE A 474 -11.23 -17.76 1.06
C PHE A 474 -11.83 -17.11 -0.20
N PRO A 475 -11.58 -15.81 -0.45
CA PRO A 475 -12.22 -15.05 -1.53
C PRO A 475 -11.83 -15.53 -2.95
N PHE A 476 -10.86 -16.43 -3.05
CA PHE A 476 -10.39 -17.04 -4.29
C PHE A 476 -10.84 -18.49 -4.48
N HIS A 477 -11.62 -19.05 -3.55
CA HIS A 477 -12.12 -20.42 -3.63
C HIS A 477 -13.53 -20.47 -4.21
N THR A 478 -13.81 -21.55 -4.94
CA THR A 478 -15.18 -21.96 -5.24
C THR A 478 -15.69 -22.73 -4.03
N ILE A 479 -16.72 -22.20 -3.37
CA ILE A 479 -17.24 -22.76 -2.12
C ILE A 479 -18.72 -23.11 -2.29
N SER A 480 -19.02 -24.38 -2.12
CA SER A 480 -20.37 -24.95 -2.18
C SER A 480 -20.70 -25.69 -0.88
N PHE A 481 -21.97 -26.07 -0.75
CA PHE A 481 -22.41 -26.95 0.31
C PHE A 481 -23.45 -27.93 -0.19
N ASP A 482 -23.57 -29.03 0.53
CA ASP A 482 -24.60 -30.04 0.36
C ASP A 482 -25.26 -30.34 1.72
N TRP A 483 -26.57 -30.59 1.69
CA TRP A 483 -27.31 -31.05 2.86
C TRP A 483 -27.28 -32.58 2.99
N ASP A 484 -26.98 -33.28 1.89
CA ASP A 484 -26.92 -34.72 1.84
C ASP A 484 -25.54 -35.25 2.30
N GLY A 485 -25.56 -36.37 3.04
CA GLY A 485 -24.40 -37.26 3.18
C GLY A 485 -23.62 -37.23 4.49
N TYR A 486 -22.97 -38.38 4.75
CA TYR A 486 -21.92 -38.60 5.75
C TYR A 486 -20.58 -38.80 5.03
#